data_AF-G0MLJ6-F1
#
_entry.id   AF-G0MLJ6-F1
#
_cell.length_a   1.000
_cell.length_b   1.000
_cell.length_c   1.000
_cell.angle_alpha   90.00
_cell.angle_beta   90.00
_cell.angle_gamma   90.00
#
_symmetry.space_group_name_H-M   'P 1'
#
loop_
_entity.id
_entity.type
_entity.pdbx_description
1 polymer ?
#
loop_
_entity_poly.entity_id
_entity_poly.type
_entity_poly.pdbx_seq_one_letter_code
_entity_poly.pdbx_strand_id
1 'polypeptide(L)'
;MEVLLEVAHEKSSVWIDKWNTQNKIVDFKTIEKLDEGCNIFKVKMGEVNIECTWVENQIRTSSPSHIEVTVAIFRHVLNLMKFSKNIKLDLLLDSNEVSVFPVLEGVTATALRGGPFDTTTVEAFCLKYPSQKSIVLVPKRSGGDLNRNSPILKVEEICFHGPEKSIPTILESFSGRVAFFCRAQCPETSIIKFMRTWMTSSIHQSLEVLHFTLDNGFFIYPQMIIKEFETETKTWDPTKRPENYEYDTKTIGLESIEKTINCSNFLDIERYNDGRLASFLVTPSRFEFYVWNINCMN
;
A
#
# COMPACT_ATOMS: atom_id res chain seq x y z
N MET A 1 -1.84 -11.71 -14.76
CA MET A 1 -0.40 -11.53 -15.03
C MET A 1 -0.05 -10.20 -14.42
N GLU A 2 0.82 -10.21 -13.43
CA GLU A 2 1.22 -9.03 -12.67
C GLU A 2 2.70 -8.79 -12.88
N VAL A 3 3.08 -7.51 -12.95
CA VAL A 3 4.49 -7.11 -13.04
C VAL A 3 4.77 -6.28 -11.81
N LEU A 4 5.71 -6.76 -10.99
CA LEU A 4 6.26 -6.04 -9.85
C LEU A 4 7.70 -5.67 -10.19
N LEU A 5 7.97 -4.37 -10.28
CA LEU A 5 9.33 -3.87 -10.39
C LEU A 5 9.79 -3.44 -9.00
N GLU A 6 10.88 -4.03 -8.51
CA GLU A 6 11.53 -3.63 -7.26
C GLU A 6 12.82 -2.86 -7.59
N VAL A 7 12.96 -1.66 -7.05
CA VAL A 7 14.02 -0.73 -7.38
C VAL A 7 14.72 -0.34 -6.10
N ALA A 8 16.01 -0.63 -5.95
CA ALA A 8 16.82 -0.28 -4.77
C ALA A 8 18.07 0.50 -5.15
N HIS A 9 18.52 1.43 -4.29
CA HIS A 9 19.63 2.37 -4.51
C HIS A 9 20.92 1.77 -5.13
N GLU A 10 21.12 0.44 -5.04
CA GLU A 10 22.24 -0.27 -5.66
C GLU A 10 21.85 -1.44 -6.59
N LYS A 11 20.55 -1.78 -6.70
CA LYS A 11 20.04 -2.93 -7.47
C LYS A 11 18.60 -2.71 -7.94
N SER A 12 18.33 -2.90 -9.22
CA SER A 12 16.96 -3.01 -9.74
C SER A 12 16.64 -4.47 -10.08
N SER A 13 15.50 -4.98 -9.62
CA SER A 13 15.04 -6.35 -9.85
C SER A 13 13.63 -6.35 -10.43
N VAL A 14 13.37 -7.17 -11.46
CA VAL A 14 12.03 -7.33 -12.05
C VAL A 14 11.46 -8.67 -11.65
N TRP A 15 10.29 -8.65 -11.03
CA TRP A 15 9.51 -9.84 -10.71
C TRP A 15 8.28 -9.89 -11.64
N ILE A 16 8.14 -10.99 -12.38
CA ILE A 16 6.92 -11.25 -13.16
C ILE A 16 6.20 -12.42 -12.52
N ASP A 17 5.04 -12.14 -11.93
CA ASP A 17 4.19 -13.18 -11.37
C ASP A 17 3.07 -13.55 -12.35
N LYS A 18 3.07 -14.83 -12.74
CA LYS A 18 1.96 -15.45 -13.46
C LYS A 18 1.34 -16.43 -12.49
N TRP A 19 0.10 -16.13 -12.08
CA TRP A 19 -0.76 -16.98 -11.24
C TRP A 19 -1.01 -18.35 -11.90
N ASN A 20 0.00 -19.21 -11.81
CA ASN A 20 0.08 -20.66 -11.96
C ASN A 20 1.57 -21.03 -11.87
N THR A 21 2.01 -21.24 -10.63
CA THR A 21 3.16 -22.06 -10.23
C THR A 21 4.41 -21.96 -11.11
N GLN A 22 5.06 -20.79 -11.09
CA GLN A 22 6.53 -20.63 -11.13
C GLN A 22 6.86 -19.13 -11.13
N ASN A 23 7.40 -18.63 -10.02
CA ASN A 23 8.07 -17.33 -9.98
C ASN A 23 9.18 -17.36 -11.04
N LYS A 24 9.00 -16.64 -12.15
CA LYS A 24 10.08 -16.41 -13.09
C LYS A 24 10.68 -15.06 -12.76
N ILE A 25 11.83 -15.10 -12.11
CA ILE A 25 12.82 -14.03 -12.29
C ILE A 25 13.04 -13.97 -13.80
N VAL A 26 12.77 -12.82 -14.42
CA VAL A 26 13.28 -12.60 -15.78
C VAL A 26 14.78 -12.45 -15.62
N ASP A 27 15.47 -13.58 -15.71
CA ASP A 27 16.91 -13.64 -15.78
C ASP A 27 17.29 -13.01 -17.12
N PHE A 28 17.95 -11.85 -17.07
CA PHE A 28 18.29 -11.05 -18.24
C PHE A 28 19.33 -11.79 -19.09
N LYS A 29 18.88 -12.74 -19.91
CA LYS A 29 19.70 -13.43 -20.90
C LYS A 29 19.85 -12.59 -22.16
N THR A 30 20.59 -11.49 -22.05
CA THR A 30 21.30 -10.91 -23.20
C THR A 30 22.59 -10.24 -22.72
N ILE A 31 23.51 -11.05 -22.17
CA ILE A 31 24.91 -10.63 -22.05
C ILE A 31 25.56 -10.98 -23.39
N GLU A 32 25.68 -10.00 -24.28
CA GLU A 32 26.53 -10.15 -25.46
C GLU A 32 27.99 -10.19 -24.98
N LYS A 33 28.58 -11.39 -25.07
CA LYS A 33 30.02 -11.73 -25.03
C LYS A 33 30.92 -10.80 -24.17
N LEU A 34 31.31 -11.30 -22.99
CA LEU A 34 32.41 -10.73 -22.22
C LEU A 34 33.74 -11.12 -22.88
N ASP A 35 34.50 -10.15 -23.39
CA ASP A 35 35.92 -10.36 -23.68
C ASP A 35 36.69 -10.37 -22.35
N GLU A 36 37.59 -11.34 -22.18
CA GLU A 36 38.44 -11.45 -20.98
C GLU A 36 39.19 -10.14 -20.73
N GLY A 37 38.97 -9.52 -19.57
CA GLY A 37 39.64 -8.28 -19.15
C GLY A 37 38.77 -7.01 -19.17
N CYS A 38 37.52 -7.07 -19.61
CA CYS A 38 36.60 -5.92 -19.56
C CYS A 38 35.96 -5.76 -18.17
N ASN A 39 36.31 -4.69 -17.46
CA ASN A 39 35.61 -4.27 -16.23
C ASN A 39 34.25 -3.61 -16.52
N ILE A 40 33.99 -3.18 -17.75
CA ILE A 40 32.76 -2.52 -18.20
C ILE A 40 32.20 -3.26 -19.42
N PHE A 41 30.92 -3.61 -19.42
CA PHE A 41 30.19 -4.22 -20.54
C PHE A 41 28.85 -3.52 -20.75
N LYS A 42 28.29 -3.57 -21.98
CA LYS A 42 27.03 -2.90 -22.32
C LYS A 42 25.88 -3.90 -22.37
N VAL A 43 24.81 -3.62 -21.64
CA VAL A 43 23.56 -4.38 -21.68
C VAL A 43 22.50 -3.56 -22.39
N LYS A 44 21.94 -4.08 -23.48
CA LYS A 44 20.86 -3.42 -24.22
C LYS A 44 19.51 -3.75 -23.56
N MET A 45 18.84 -2.73 -23.03
CA MET A 45 17.48 -2.83 -22.46
C MET A 45 16.53 -1.96 -23.30
N GLY A 46 15.77 -2.60 -24.20
CA GLY A 46 15.00 -1.87 -25.21
C GLY A 46 15.92 -1.11 -26.17
N GLU A 47 15.72 0.21 -26.28
CA GLU A 47 16.56 1.09 -27.11
C GLU A 47 17.72 1.74 -26.34
N VAL A 48 17.90 1.42 -25.06
CA VAL A 48 18.93 2.01 -24.20
C VAL A 48 20.08 1.02 -24.00
N ASN A 49 21.31 1.51 -24.16
CA ASN A 49 22.51 0.78 -23.77
C ASN A 49 22.92 1.17 -22.36
N ILE A 50 23.00 0.21 -21.46
CA ILE A 50 23.39 0.41 -20.06
C ILE A 50 24.81 -0.08 -19.90
N GLU A 51 25.72 0.80 -19.48
CA GLU A 51 27.09 0.42 -19.13
C GLU A 51 27.09 -0.20 -17.74
N CYS A 52 27.60 -1.42 -17.62
CA CYS A 52 27.64 -2.21 -16.39
C CYS A 52 29.07 -2.65 -16.07
N THR A 53 29.41 -2.77 -14.79
CA THR A 53 30.66 -3.32 -14.29
C THR A 53 30.42 -4.60 -13.50
N TRP A 54 31.39 -5.51 -13.52
CA TRP A 54 31.37 -6.71 -12.70
C TRP A 54 32.24 -6.50 -11.46
N VAL A 55 31.63 -6.48 -10.27
CA VAL A 55 32.32 -6.25 -8.99
C VAL A 55 31.84 -7.28 -7.97
N GLU A 56 32.75 -8.05 -7.38
CA GLU A 56 32.45 -9.00 -6.28
C GLU A 56 31.28 -9.96 -6.58
N ASN A 57 31.26 -10.54 -7.78
CA ASN A 57 30.17 -11.41 -8.28
C ASN A 57 28.81 -10.72 -8.43
N GLN A 58 28.78 -9.39 -8.58
CA GLN A 58 27.57 -8.61 -8.84
C GLN A 58 27.76 -7.73 -10.07
N ILE A 59 26.67 -7.54 -10.82
CA ILE A 59 26.59 -6.56 -11.90
C ILE A 59 26.19 -5.22 -11.28
N ARG A 60 27.00 -4.19 -11.46
CA ARG A 60 26.72 -2.80 -11.05
C ARG A 60 26.60 -1.91 -12.27
N THR A 61 25.78 -0.86 -12.22
CA THR A 61 25.67 0.10 -13.33
C THR A 61 26.77 1.15 -13.22
N SER A 62 27.47 1.42 -14.32
CA SER A 62 28.67 2.26 -14.38
C SER A 62 28.36 3.73 -14.63
N SER A 63 27.31 4.02 -15.40
CA SER A 63 26.86 5.37 -15.77
C SER A 63 25.61 5.30 -16.67
N PRO A 64 24.46 4.93 -16.11
CA PRO A 64 23.40 5.94 -16.00
C PRO A 64 22.97 6.18 -14.56
N SER A 65 22.23 7.26 -14.31
CA SER A 65 21.50 7.38 -13.03
C SER A 65 20.66 6.11 -12.81
N HIS A 66 20.59 5.60 -11.59
CA HIS A 66 19.81 4.39 -11.27
C HIS A 66 18.34 4.52 -11.73
N ILE A 67 17.82 5.75 -11.80
CA ILE A 67 16.52 6.11 -12.38
C ILE A 67 16.46 5.79 -13.88
N GLU A 68 17.44 6.20 -14.69
CA GLU A 68 17.46 5.91 -16.13
C GLU A 68 17.47 4.41 -16.42
N VAL A 69 18.28 3.65 -15.67
CA VAL A 69 18.33 2.18 -15.75
C VAL A 69 16.97 1.57 -15.43
N THR A 70 16.38 2.00 -14.32
CA THR A 70 15.05 1.55 -13.86
C THR A 70 14.00 1.79 -14.94
N VAL A 71 14.01 2.97 -15.55
CA VAL A 71 13.03 3.38 -16.57
C VAL A 71 13.21 2.60 -17.86
N ALA A 72 14.46 2.36 -18.28
CA ALA A 72 14.76 1.54 -19.44
C ALA A 72 14.26 0.10 -19.24
N ILE A 73 14.56 -0.50 -18.08
CA ILE A 73 14.08 -1.83 -17.69
C ILE A 73 12.55 -1.86 -17.69
N PHE A 74 11.91 -0.91 -17.00
CA PHE A 74 10.47 -0.87 -16.90
C PHE A 74 9.79 -0.76 -18.27
N ARG A 75 10.25 0.17 -19.12
CA ARG A 75 9.70 0.34 -20.48
C ARG A 75 9.90 -0.91 -21.32
N HIS A 76 11.06 -1.56 -21.20
CA HIS A 76 11.31 -2.83 -21.89
C HIS A 76 10.33 -3.91 -21.42
N VAL A 77 10.15 -4.07 -20.11
CA VAL A 77 9.21 -5.04 -19.53
C VAL A 77 7.78 -4.73 -19.93
N LEU A 78 7.34 -3.47 -19.86
CA LEU A 78 6.01 -3.09 -20.34
C LEU A 78 5.81 -3.37 -21.83
N ASN A 79 6.84 -3.12 -22.65
CA ASN A 79 6.80 -3.45 -24.08
C ASN A 79 6.73 -4.96 -24.34
N LEU A 80 7.27 -5.80 -23.46
CA LEU A 80 7.06 -7.25 -23.50
C LEU A 80 5.67 -7.64 -22.99
N MET A 81 5.10 -6.83 -22.09
CA MET A 81 3.91 -7.14 -21.29
C MET A 81 2.72 -6.24 -21.64
N LYS A 82 2.56 -5.86 -22.92
CA LYS A 82 1.60 -4.86 -23.47
C LYS A 82 0.11 -5.01 -23.09
N PHE A 83 -0.24 -6.00 -22.28
CA PHE A 83 -1.61 -6.34 -21.88
C PHE A 83 -1.78 -6.51 -20.37
N SER A 84 -0.79 -6.15 -19.53
CA SER A 84 -0.95 -6.23 -18.07
C SER A 84 -1.91 -5.16 -17.57
N LYS A 85 -2.94 -5.58 -16.83
CA LYS A 85 -3.91 -4.68 -16.19
C LYS A 85 -3.49 -4.22 -14.78
N ASN A 86 -2.55 -4.92 -14.17
CA ASN A 86 -2.01 -4.61 -12.84
C ASN A 86 -0.51 -4.40 -12.98
N ILE A 87 -0.07 -3.15 -12.92
CA ILE A 87 1.34 -2.76 -12.99
C ILE A 87 1.71 -2.17 -11.62
N LYS A 88 2.60 -2.85 -10.91
CA LYS A 88 3.01 -2.53 -9.54
C LYS A 88 4.45 -2.04 -9.55
N LEU A 89 4.70 -0.94 -8.84
CA LEU A 89 6.00 -0.28 -8.80
C LEU A 89 6.46 -0.14 -7.35
N ASP A 90 7.47 -0.91 -6.97
CA ASP A 90 8.07 -0.89 -5.64
C ASP A 90 9.43 -0.17 -5.69
N LEU A 91 9.47 1.03 -5.12
CA LEU A 91 10.54 2.01 -5.28
C LEU A 91 11.21 2.30 -3.95
N LEU A 92 12.48 1.92 -3.81
CA LEU A 92 13.37 2.44 -2.78
C LEU A 92 14.13 3.64 -3.35
N LEU A 93 13.66 4.84 -3.00
CA LEU A 93 14.15 6.13 -3.50
C LEU A 93 14.34 7.11 -2.34
N ASP A 94 15.24 8.08 -2.53
CA ASP A 94 15.31 9.27 -1.68
C ASP A 94 14.33 10.36 -2.13
N SER A 95 14.03 11.32 -1.25
CA SER A 95 13.02 12.37 -1.53
C SER A 95 13.28 13.16 -2.83
N ASN A 96 14.55 13.47 -3.10
CA ASN A 96 14.95 14.16 -4.33
C ASN A 96 14.68 13.32 -5.59
N GLU A 97 14.85 12.00 -5.49
CA GLU A 97 14.67 11.07 -6.60
C GLU A 97 13.18 10.86 -6.93
N VAL A 98 12.31 10.80 -5.91
CA VAL A 98 10.84 10.72 -6.09
C VAL A 98 10.33 11.86 -6.98
N SER A 99 10.88 13.06 -6.78
CA SER A 99 10.51 14.27 -7.53
C SER A 99 10.90 14.19 -9.01
N VAL A 100 12.08 13.62 -9.33
CA VAL A 100 12.57 13.51 -10.71
C VAL A 100 12.22 12.18 -11.39
N PHE A 101 11.69 11.20 -10.65
CA PHE A 101 11.28 9.92 -11.18
C PHE A 101 10.21 10.12 -12.27
N PRO A 102 10.42 9.61 -13.50
CA PRO A 102 9.52 9.90 -14.61
C PRO A 102 8.20 9.16 -14.47
N VAL A 103 7.17 9.68 -15.16
CA VAL A 103 5.86 9.03 -15.22
C VAL A 103 5.96 7.75 -16.03
N LEU A 104 5.42 6.69 -15.45
CA LEU A 104 5.30 5.37 -16.06
C LEU A 104 3.82 5.06 -16.31
N GLU A 105 3.42 4.99 -17.58
CA GLU A 105 2.02 4.79 -17.94
C GLU A 105 1.48 3.42 -17.47
N GLY A 106 0.21 3.39 -17.07
CA GLY A 106 -0.49 2.17 -16.69
C GLY A 106 -0.22 1.67 -15.27
N VAL A 107 0.64 2.35 -14.48
CA VAL A 107 0.87 1.99 -13.07
C VAL A 107 -0.44 2.07 -12.27
N THR A 108 -0.73 0.98 -11.56
CA THR A 108 -1.95 0.79 -10.76
C THR A 108 -1.67 0.72 -9.27
N ALA A 109 -0.44 0.40 -8.85
CA ALA A 109 -0.06 0.41 -7.44
C ALA A 109 1.40 0.82 -7.28
N THR A 110 1.69 1.56 -6.21
CA THR A 110 3.04 2.02 -5.91
C THR A 110 3.41 1.72 -4.46
N ALA A 111 4.68 1.45 -4.21
CA ALA A 111 5.26 1.43 -2.88
C ALA A 111 6.47 2.35 -2.89
N LEU A 112 6.48 3.34 -2.01
CA LEU A 112 7.61 4.20 -1.77
C LEU A 112 8.29 3.74 -0.47
N ARG A 113 9.50 3.22 -0.64
CA ARG A 113 10.43 2.79 0.40
C ARG A 113 11.59 3.78 0.44
N GLY A 114 12.27 3.87 1.59
CA GLY A 114 13.52 4.62 1.69
C GLY A 114 13.43 5.87 2.54
N GLY A 115 13.54 7.04 1.91
CA GLY A 115 13.78 8.30 2.61
C GLY A 115 12.67 8.65 3.60
N PRO A 116 12.89 9.57 4.54
CA PRO A 116 11.72 10.19 5.11
C PRO A 116 11.14 11.13 4.01
N PHE A 117 9.89 10.93 3.62
CA PHE A 117 9.20 11.73 2.60
C PHE A 117 8.28 12.74 3.28
N ASP A 118 8.33 14.01 2.85
CA ASP A 118 7.34 15.00 3.28
C ASP A 118 6.01 14.83 2.54
N THR A 119 4.96 15.46 3.07
CA THR A 119 3.61 15.38 2.51
C THR A 119 3.51 15.87 1.07
N THR A 120 4.17 16.97 0.74
CA THR A 120 4.12 17.58 -0.59
C THR A 120 4.76 16.67 -1.63
N THR A 121 5.90 16.04 -1.29
CA THR A 121 6.60 15.11 -2.17
C THR A 121 5.73 13.89 -2.50
N VAL A 122 5.07 13.31 -1.50
CA VAL A 122 4.15 12.18 -1.73
C VAL A 122 2.92 12.59 -2.53
N GLU A 123 2.33 13.75 -2.25
CA GLU A 123 1.18 14.25 -3.01
C GLU A 123 1.53 14.51 -4.48
N ALA A 124 2.67 15.15 -4.74
CA ALA A 124 3.17 15.38 -6.09
C ALA A 124 3.41 14.05 -6.82
N PHE A 125 3.91 13.03 -6.13
CA PHE A 125 4.06 11.70 -6.69
C PHE A 125 2.70 11.05 -7.02
N CYS A 126 1.70 11.15 -6.14
CA CYS A 126 0.36 10.63 -6.42
C CYS A 126 -0.28 11.29 -7.65
N LEU A 127 -0.03 12.58 -7.86
CA LEU A 127 -0.52 13.31 -9.03
C LEU A 127 0.11 12.84 -10.36
N LYS A 128 1.32 12.25 -10.33
CA LYS A 128 1.94 11.61 -11.51
C LYS A 128 1.19 10.36 -11.96
N TYR A 129 0.46 9.70 -11.06
CA TYR A 129 -0.19 8.41 -11.29
C TYR A 129 -1.68 8.47 -10.96
N PRO A 130 -2.51 9.24 -11.70
CA PRO A 130 -3.92 9.43 -11.38
C PRO A 130 -4.76 8.14 -11.47
N SER A 131 -4.28 7.12 -12.18
CA SER A 131 -4.92 5.80 -12.28
C SER A 131 -4.51 4.83 -11.17
N GLN A 132 -3.62 5.23 -10.26
CA GLN A 132 -3.19 4.33 -9.18
C GLN A 132 -4.34 4.08 -8.21
N LYS A 133 -4.48 2.82 -7.82
CA LYS A 133 -5.46 2.33 -6.88
C LYS A 133 -4.89 2.09 -5.50
N SER A 134 -3.58 1.85 -5.41
CA SER A 134 -2.91 1.59 -4.14
C SER A 134 -1.62 2.37 -4.01
N ILE A 135 -1.33 2.85 -2.80
CA ILE A 135 -0.04 3.40 -2.42
C ILE A 135 0.41 2.88 -1.06
N VAL A 136 1.66 2.45 -0.99
CA VAL A 136 2.35 2.06 0.25
C VAL A 136 3.44 3.08 0.56
N LEU A 137 3.50 3.53 1.82
CA LEU A 137 4.59 4.34 2.34
C LEU A 137 5.24 3.59 3.49
N VAL A 138 6.46 3.10 3.29
CA VAL A 138 7.20 2.29 4.27
C VAL A 138 8.09 3.11 5.23
N PRO A 139 8.59 4.31 4.89
CA PRO A 139 9.39 5.08 5.83
C PRO A 139 8.57 6.08 6.65
N LYS A 140 9.16 6.47 7.80
CA LYS A 140 8.66 7.55 8.66
C LYS A 140 8.57 8.83 7.83
N ARG A 141 7.37 9.37 7.64
CA ARG A 141 7.19 10.67 6.96
C ARG A 141 7.90 11.76 7.76
N SER A 142 8.81 12.50 7.13
CA SER A 142 9.41 13.68 7.75
C SER A 142 8.56 14.91 7.47
N GLY A 143 7.69 15.24 8.41
CA GLY A 143 7.08 16.56 8.53
C GLY A 143 5.82 16.82 7.70
N GLY A 144 5.02 17.75 8.22
CA GLY A 144 3.79 18.27 7.63
C GLY A 144 2.56 17.43 7.97
N ASP A 145 1.53 18.08 8.54
CA ASP A 145 0.23 17.44 8.74
C ASP A 145 -0.40 17.09 7.37
N LEU A 146 -0.99 15.90 7.28
CA LEU A 146 -1.76 15.53 6.10
C LEU A 146 -2.98 16.44 5.98
N ASN A 147 -3.17 17.10 4.84
CA ASN A 147 -4.35 17.92 4.60
C ASN A 147 -5.59 17.03 4.37
N ARG A 148 -6.75 17.45 4.88
CA ARG A 148 -8.04 16.73 4.68
C ARG A 148 -8.42 16.52 3.22
N ASN A 149 -7.99 17.43 2.34
CA ASN A 149 -8.25 17.38 0.91
C ASN A 149 -7.10 16.70 0.13
N SER A 150 -6.12 16.10 0.82
CA SER A 150 -4.99 15.44 0.19
C SER A 150 -5.46 14.40 -0.83
N PRO A 151 -4.91 14.41 -2.06
CA PRO A 151 -5.18 13.36 -3.05
C PRO A 151 -4.89 11.95 -2.53
N ILE A 152 -3.95 11.82 -1.58
CA ILE A 152 -3.60 10.56 -0.93
C ILE A 152 -4.83 9.92 -0.25
N LEU A 153 -5.72 10.73 0.34
CA LEU A 153 -6.92 10.27 1.05
C LEU A 153 -8.04 9.81 0.10
N LYS A 154 -7.85 9.96 -1.21
CA LYS A 154 -8.78 9.51 -2.27
C LYS A 154 -8.29 8.26 -2.98
N VAL A 155 -7.08 7.78 -2.68
CA VAL A 155 -6.58 6.52 -3.23
C VAL A 155 -7.41 5.37 -2.64
N GLU A 156 -7.76 4.39 -3.48
CA GLU A 156 -8.65 3.29 -3.12
C GLU A 156 -8.08 2.45 -1.96
N GLU A 157 -6.77 2.18 -1.97
CA GLU A 157 -6.06 1.45 -0.93
C GLU A 157 -4.83 2.23 -0.46
N ILE A 158 -4.68 2.42 0.85
CA ILE A 158 -3.50 3.05 1.44
C ILE A 158 -2.87 2.17 2.51
N CYS A 159 -1.55 2.09 2.52
CA CYS A 159 -0.81 1.45 3.59
C CYS A 159 0.36 2.31 4.05
N PHE A 160 0.34 2.81 5.29
CA PHE A 160 1.43 3.64 5.84
C PHE A 160 2.09 3.01 7.05
N HIS A 161 3.42 3.02 7.04
CA HIS A 161 4.25 2.69 8.19
C HIS A 161 4.70 3.99 8.87
N GLY A 162 4.34 4.15 10.13
CA GLY A 162 4.60 5.37 10.91
C GLY A 162 3.83 6.59 10.40
N PRO A 163 2.50 6.56 10.26
CA PRO A 163 1.73 7.77 9.93
C PRO A 163 1.67 8.79 11.08
N GLU A 164 2.22 8.44 12.25
CA GLU A 164 2.28 9.27 13.46
C GLU A 164 0.92 9.91 13.76
N LYS A 165 0.89 11.24 13.86
CA LYS A 165 -0.28 12.07 14.19
C LYS A 165 -1.23 12.29 13.02
N SER A 166 -1.00 11.69 11.86
CA SER A 166 -1.88 11.85 10.68
C SER A 166 -3.16 11.04 10.77
N ILE A 167 -3.21 10.03 11.65
CA ILE A 167 -4.34 9.10 11.77
C ILE A 167 -5.68 9.83 12.00
N PRO A 168 -5.82 10.79 12.94
CA PRO A 168 -7.07 11.53 13.09
C PRO A 168 -7.57 12.16 11.79
N THR A 169 -6.69 12.80 11.01
CA THR A 169 -7.07 13.40 9.72
C THR A 169 -7.48 12.35 8.68
N ILE A 170 -6.76 11.22 8.65
CA ILE A 170 -7.08 10.09 7.78
C ILE A 170 -8.47 9.54 8.13
N LEU A 171 -8.73 9.27 9.42
CA LEU A 171 -10.01 8.76 9.91
C LEU A 171 -11.20 9.68 9.59
N GLU A 172 -10.96 10.98 9.45
CA GLU A 172 -12.02 11.94 9.16
C GLU A 172 -12.26 12.19 7.66
N SER A 173 -11.30 11.88 6.79
CA SER A 173 -11.36 12.31 5.38
C SER A 173 -11.02 11.23 4.34
N PHE A 174 -10.55 10.05 4.77
CA PHE A 174 -10.27 8.95 3.86
C PHE A 174 -11.55 8.47 3.15
N SER A 175 -11.49 8.33 1.84
CA SER A 175 -12.65 7.97 1.00
C SER A 175 -12.45 6.69 0.20
N GLY A 176 -11.31 6.02 0.37
CA GLY A 176 -11.03 4.72 -0.24
C GLY A 176 -11.68 3.56 0.51
N ARG A 177 -11.33 2.34 0.09
CA ARG A 177 -11.89 1.09 0.60
C ARG A 177 -11.02 0.40 1.65
N VAL A 178 -9.71 0.49 1.53
CA VAL A 178 -8.77 -0.25 2.39
C VAL A 178 -7.72 0.70 2.96
N ALA A 179 -7.57 0.69 4.28
CA ALA A 179 -6.60 1.50 4.99
C ALA A 179 -5.86 0.66 6.04
N PHE A 180 -4.56 0.49 5.84
CA PHE A 180 -3.67 -0.25 6.75
C PHE A 180 -2.59 0.66 7.32
N PHE A 181 -2.45 0.69 8.64
CA PHE A 181 -1.43 1.50 9.28
C PHE A 181 -0.61 0.71 10.29
N CYS A 182 0.70 0.87 10.22
CA CYS A 182 1.63 0.33 11.20
C CYS A 182 2.21 1.49 12.01
N ARG A 183 2.40 1.29 13.32
CA ARG A 183 3.05 2.29 14.19
C ARG A 183 2.31 3.64 14.21
N ALA A 184 0.99 3.57 14.34
CA ALA A 184 0.08 4.70 14.45
C ALA A 184 0.18 5.41 15.82
N GLN A 185 -0.11 6.71 15.86
CA GLN A 185 -0.47 7.43 17.08
C GLN A 185 -1.93 7.88 16.95
N CYS A 186 -2.83 7.21 17.67
CA CYS A 186 -4.26 7.49 17.60
C CYS A 186 -4.85 7.54 19.01
N PRO A 187 -5.41 8.69 19.45
CA PRO A 187 -6.18 8.73 20.68
C PRO A 187 -7.55 8.07 20.49
N GLU A 188 -8.13 7.58 21.59
CA GLU A 188 -9.44 6.93 21.60
C GLU A 188 -10.55 7.86 21.11
N THR A 189 -10.43 9.16 21.37
CA THR A 189 -11.39 10.18 20.92
C THR A 189 -11.51 10.23 19.39
N SER A 190 -10.42 9.97 18.67
CA SER A 190 -10.44 9.89 17.20
C SER A 190 -11.15 8.62 16.71
N ILE A 191 -10.98 7.50 17.41
CA ILE A 191 -11.68 6.23 17.10
C ILE A 191 -13.18 6.37 17.36
N ILE A 192 -13.54 6.92 18.52
CA ILE A 192 -14.94 7.19 18.89
C ILE A 192 -15.58 8.11 17.86
N LYS A 193 -14.91 9.20 17.49
CA LYS A 193 -15.42 10.13 16.48
C LYS A 193 -15.60 9.45 15.12
N PHE A 194 -14.62 8.65 14.69
CA PHE A 194 -14.72 7.86 13.46
C PHE A 194 -15.95 6.95 13.49
N MET A 195 -16.09 6.12 14.52
CA MET A 195 -17.20 5.16 14.63
C MET A 195 -18.56 5.86 14.67
N ARG A 196 -18.71 6.93 15.48
CA ARG A 196 -19.93 7.75 15.50
C ARG A 196 -20.27 8.33 14.13
N THR A 197 -19.25 8.85 13.44
CA THR A 197 -19.44 9.43 12.11
C THR A 197 -19.81 8.37 11.09
N TRP A 198 -19.14 7.22 11.10
CA TRP A 198 -19.47 6.10 10.23
C TRP A 198 -20.92 5.64 10.45
N MET A 199 -21.36 5.48 11.71
CA MET A 199 -22.73 5.06 12.01
C MET A 199 -23.82 6.05 11.57
N THR A 200 -23.53 7.35 11.55
CA THR A 200 -24.54 8.42 11.38
C THR A 200 -24.52 9.07 10.00
N SER A 201 -23.48 8.87 9.20
CA SER A 201 -23.27 9.66 7.98
C SER A 201 -23.15 8.80 6.72
N SER A 202 -23.10 9.48 5.58
CA SER A 202 -22.75 8.89 4.28
C SER A 202 -21.26 9.01 3.95
N ILE A 203 -20.40 9.46 4.88
CA ILE A 203 -18.96 9.44 4.63
C ILE A 203 -18.39 8.02 4.84
N HIS A 204 -17.24 7.73 4.24
CA HIS A 204 -16.64 6.40 4.23
C HIS A 204 -17.54 5.29 3.62
N GLN A 205 -18.39 5.63 2.64
CA GLN A 205 -19.24 4.66 1.94
C GLN A 205 -18.45 3.54 1.26
N SER A 206 -17.28 3.85 0.71
CA SER A 206 -16.42 2.87 0.05
C SER A 206 -15.64 1.99 1.04
N LEU A 207 -15.60 2.34 2.33
CA LEU A 207 -14.75 1.65 3.30
C LEU A 207 -15.17 0.19 3.45
N GLU A 208 -14.18 -0.69 3.37
CA GLU A 208 -14.25 -2.14 3.57
C GLU A 208 -13.36 -2.55 4.76
N VAL A 209 -12.15 -2.00 4.83
CA VAL A 209 -11.16 -2.35 5.85
C VAL A 209 -10.47 -1.11 6.38
N LEU A 210 -10.45 -0.97 7.70
CA LEU A 210 -9.56 -0.07 8.43
C LEU A 210 -8.86 -0.87 9.52
N HIS A 211 -7.54 -0.90 9.45
CA HIS A 211 -6.71 -1.60 10.41
C HIS A 211 -5.54 -0.71 10.81
N PHE A 212 -5.27 -0.59 12.11
CA PHE A 212 -4.01 -0.04 12.54
C PHE A 212 -3.44 -0.64 13.81
N THR A 213 -2.12 -0.77 13.83
CA THR A 213 -1.32 -1.08 15.02
C THR A 213 -0.65 0.19 15.54
N LEU A 214 -0.55 0.31 16.86
CA LEU A 214 0.03 1.48 17.51
C LEU A 214 1.56 1.40 17.58
N ASP A 215 2.23 2.55 17.62
CA ASP A 215 3.67 2.62 17.85
C ASP A 215 4.02 2.28 19.31
N ASN A 216 5.27 1.88 19.53
CA ASN A 216 5.74 1.53 20.87
C ASN A 216 5.55 2.71 21.84
N GLY A 217 4.98 2.44 23.01
CA GLY A 217 4.70 3.45 24.04
C GLY A 217 3.34 4.15 23.87
N PHE A 218 2.60 3.85 22.80
CA PHE A 218 1.20 4.24 22.64
C PHE A 218 0.30 3.04 22.85
N PHE A 219 -0.83 3.28 23.50
CA PHE A 219 -1.83 2.25 23.73
C PHE A 219 -3.22 2.87 23.79
N ILE A 220 -4.22 2.07 23.42
CA ILE A 220 -5.63 2.38 23.57
C ILE A 220 -6.13 1.76 24.87
N TYR A 221 -7.06 2.42 25.55
CA TYR A 221 -7.88 1.83 26.61
C TYR A 221 -9.19 1.27 26.00
N PRO A 222 -9.27 -0.03 25.67
CA PRO A 222 -10.39 -0.58 24.91
C PRO A 222 -11.74 -0.36 25.60
N GLN A 223 -11.76 -0.38 26.92
CA GLN A 223 -12.95 -0.17 27.74
C GLN A 223 -13.58 1.21 27.55
N MET A 224 -12.80 2.24 27.20
CA MET A 224 -13.34 3.57 26.92
C MET A 224 -14.18 3.57 25.64
N ILE A 225 -13.72 2.87 24.61
CA ILE A 225 -14.41 2.75 23.33
C ILE A 225 -15.60 1.80 23.48
N ILE A 226 -15.43 0.63 24.09
CA ILE A 226 -16.52 -0.35 24.27
C ILE A 226 -17.67 0.25 25.08
N LYS A 227 -17.37 0.96 26.18
CA LYS A 227 -18.39 1.60 27.02
C LYS A 227 -19.15 2.70 26.27
N GLU A 228 -18.46 3.45 25.41
CA GLU A 228 -19.09 4.51 24.60
C GLU A 228 -20.15 3.94 23.64
N PHE A 229 -19.99 2.71 23.16
CA PHE A 229 -20.92 2.08 22.21
C PHE A 229 -21.68 0.88 22.81
N GLU A 230 -21.81 0.80 24.14
CA GLU A 230 -22.38 -0.37 24.81
C GLU A 230 -23.83 -0.67 24.39
N THR A 231 -24.59 0.37 24.01
CA THR A 231 -26.01 0.23 23.65
C THR A 231 -26.23 -0.12 22.18
N GLU A 232 -25.22 0.14 21.34
CA GLU A 232 -25.26 -0.03 19.90
C GLU A 232 -24.54 -1.29 19.43
N THR A 233 -23.65 -1.82 20.27
CA THR A 233 -22.84 -2.99 19.95
C THR A 233 -23.60 -4.29 20.16
N LYS A 234 -23.36 -5.25 19.28
CA LYS A 234 -23.85 -6.63 19.39
C LYS A 234 -22.70 -7.60 19.28
N THR A 235 -22.81 -8.75 19.93
CA THR A 235 -21.87 -9.86 19.70
C THR A 235 -22.16 -10.52 18.36
N TRP A 236 -21.20 -11.30 17.85
CA TRP A 236 -21.38 -12.07 16.62
C TRP A 236 -22.67 -12.91 16.63
N ASP A 237 -23.42 -12.80 15.54
CA ASP A 237 -24.61 -13.59 15.25
C ASP A 237 -24.44 -14.26 13.87
N PRO A 238 -24.35 -15.61 13.81
CA PRO A 238 -24.17 -16.34 12.55
C PRO A 238 -25.33 -16.16 11.57
N THR A 239 -26.50 -15.70 12.02
CA THR A 239 -27.65 -15.40 11.15
C THR A 239 -27.53 -14.05 10.45
N LYS A 240 -26.64 -13.16 10.93
CA LYS A 240 -26.45 -11.81 10.38
C LYS A 240 -25.23 -11.71 9.49
N ARG A 241 -24.18 -12.48 9.78
CA ARG A 241 -22.94 -12.49 9.00
C ARG A 241 -22.12 -13.77 9.23
N PRO A 242 -21.23 -14.13 8.29
CA PRO A 242 -20.26 -15.20 8.47
C PRO A 242 -19.30 -14.94 9.64
N GLU A 243 -18.64 -16.01 10.07
CA GLU A 243 -17.57 -15.95 11.06
C GLU A 243 -16.33 -15.26 10.51
N ASN A 244 -15.97 -15.57 9.25
CA ASN A 244 -14.77 -15.09 8.60
C ASN A 244 -15.08 -13.93 7.66
N TYR A 245 -14.31 -12.85 7.78
CA TYR A 245 -14.30 -11.74 6.84
C TYR A 245 -13.25 -11.99 5.76
N GLU A 246 -13.64 -11.89 4.50
CA GLU A 246 -12.73 -12.02 3.37
C GLU A 246 -12.62 -10.69 2.62
N TYR A 247 -11.40 -10.31 2.29
CA TYR A 247 -11.15 -9.16 1.43
C TYR A 247 -9.98 -9.42 0.50
N ASP A 248 -10.02 -8.78 -0.67
CA ASP A 248 -8.88 -8.74 -1.56
C ASP A 248 -8.19 -7.38 -1.46
N THR A 249 -6.87 -7.39 -1.54
CA THR A 249 -6.04 -6.18 -1.61
C THR A 249 -4.99 -6.38 -2.68
N LYS A 250 -4.76 -5.32 -3.47
CA LYS A 250 -3.69 -5.28 -4.47
C LYS A 250 -2.48 -4.47 -3.97
N THR A 251 -2.51 -4.12 -2.69
CA THR A 251 -1.48 -3.33 -2.04
C THR A 251 -0.19 -4.15 -1.93
N ILE A 252 0.90 -3.57 -2.44
CA ILE A 252 2.21 -4.20 -2.51
C ILE A 252 2.66 -4.59 -1.10
N GLY A 253 3.10 -5.83 -0.92
CA GLY A 253 3.58 -6.34 0.37
C GLY A 253 2.49 -6.74 1.37
N LEU A 254 1.20 -6.54 1.07
CA LEU A 254 0.08 -7.08 1.87
C LEU A 254 -0.47 -8.40 1.29
N GLU A 255 0.10 -8.90 0.20
CA GLU A 255 -0.34 -10.13 -0.48
C GLU A 255 -0.18 -11.39 0.38
N SER A 256 0.78 -11.38 1.32
CA SER A 256 1.05 -12.47 2.26
C SER A 256 0.29 -12.36 3.58
N ILE A 257 -0.51 -11.30 3.78
CA ILE A 257 -1.35 -11.16 4.97
C ILE A 257 -2.57 -12.08 4.82
N GLU A 258 -3.03 -12.64 5.94
CA GLU A 258 -4.27 -13.41 5.99
C GLU A 258 -5.41 -12.57 5.40
N LYS A 259 -5.88 -12.97 4.21
CA LYS A 259 -7.04 -12.37 3.53
C LYS A 259 -8.37 -12.79 4.16
N THR A 260 -8.30 -13.73 5.09
CA THR A 260 -9.43 -14.29 5.83
C THR A 260 -9.20 -13.99 7.31
N ILE A 261 -10.03 -13.13 7.87
CA ILE A 261 -9.95 -12.74 9.29
C ILE A 261 -11.11 -13.39 10.03
N ASN A 262 -10.80 -14.14 11.09
CA ASN A 262 -11.85 -14.64 11.98
C ASN A 262 -12.39 -13.48 12.83
N CYS A 263 -13.67 -13.15 12.61
CA CYS A 263 -14.38 -12.07 13.29
C CYS A 263 -15.41 -12.60 14.32
N SER A 264 -15.32 -13.85 14.77
CA SER A 264 -16.23 -14.44 15.78
C SER A 264 -16.21 -13.68 17.11
N ASN A 265 -15.06 -13.10 17.48
CA ASN A 265 -14.86 -12.38 18.74
C ASN A 265 -14.95 -10.85 18.59
N PHE A 266 -15.41 -10.36 17.44
CA PHE A 266 -15.57 -8.92 17.18
C PHE A 266 -16.95 -8.45 17.66
N LEU A 267 -17.05 -7.16 17.96
CA LEU A 267 -18.33 -6.49 18.21
C LEU A 267 -18.86 -5.90 16.92
N ASP A 268 -20.18 -5.97 16.74
CA ASP A 268 -20.87 -5.49 15.56
C ASP A 268 -21.57 -4.16 15.85
N ILE A 269 -21.50 -3.22 14.89
CA ILE A 269 -22.30 -2.00 14.86
C ILE A 269 -22.97 -1.85 13.50
N GLU A 270 -24.10 -1.16 13.47
CA GLU A 270 -24.89 -0.93 12.27
C GLU A 270 -24.93 0.56 11.93
N ARG A 271 -24.76 0.88 10.65
CA ARG A 271 -24.93 2.25 10.16
C ARG A 271 -26.40 2.54 9.93
N TYR A 272 -26.89 3.65 10.50
CA TYR A 272 -28.31 3.92 10.64
C TYR A 272 -29.04 4.19 9.31
N ASN A 273 -28.34 4.71 8.30
CA ASN A 273 -28.97 5.15 7.06
C ASN A 273 -29.17 4.03 6.02
N ASP A 274 -28.30 3.02 6.00
CA ASP A 274 -28.28 1.97 4.97
C ASP A 274 -28.26 0.55 5.56
N GLY A 275 -28.23 0.41 6.89
CA GLY A 275 -28.19 -0.87 7.59
C GLY A 275 -26.89 -1.64 7.35
N ARG A 276 -25.84 -1.02 6.79
CA ARG A 276 -24.56 -1.72 6.60
C ARG A 276 -23.97 -2.06 7.96
N LEU A 277 -23.53 -3.31 8.08
CA LEU A 277 -22.93 -3.86 9.27
C LEU A 277 -21.41 -3.69 9.21
N ALA A 278 -20.81 -3.35 10.33
CA ALA A 278 -19.36 -3.44 10.51
C ALA A 278 -19.03 -4.18 11.79
N SER A 279 -17.94 -4.95 11.76
CA SER A 279 -17.35 -5.59 12.92
C SER A 279 -16.08 -4.89 13.30
N PHE A 280 -15.86 -4.66 14.60
CA PHE A 280 -14.63 -4.07 15.10
C PHE A 280 -14.05 -4.83 16.29
N LEU A 281 -12.73 -4.77 16.37
CA LEU A 281 -11.95 -5.26 17.50
C LEU A 281 -11.05 -4.12 17.98
N VAL A 282 -11.06 -3.91 19.29
CA VAL A 282 -10.16 -2.96 19.93
C VAL A 282 -9.37 -3.67 21.01
N THR A 283 -8.05 -3.53 20.94
CA THR A 283 -7.10 -4.04 21.93
C THR A 283 -6.15 -2.91 22.34
N PRO A 284 -5.33 -3.08 23.38
CA PRO A 284 -4.38 -2.05 23.77
C PRO A 284 -3.41 -1.63 22.67
N SER A 285 -3.09 -2.50 21.70
CA SER A 285 -2.07 -2.23 20.67
C SER A 285 -2.61 -2.08 19.25
N ARG A 286 -3.91 -2.31 19.00
CA ARG A 286 -4.49 -2.20 17.65
C ARG A 286 -6.00 -1.98 17.66
N PHE A 287 -6.47 -1.42 16.56
CA PHE A 287 -7.87 -1.28 16.19
C PHE A 287 -8.11 -1.87 14.81
N GLU A 288 -9.20 -2.62 14.67
CA GLU A 288 -9.61 -3.26 13.43
C GLU A 288 -11.10 -2.99 13.19
N PHE A 289 -11.46 -2.71 11.95
CA PHE A 289 -12.82 -2.36 11.54
C PHE A 289 -13.08 -2.88 10.13
N TYR A 290 -14.04 -3.79 10.00
CA TYR A 290 -14.37 -4.50 8.76
C TYR A 290 -15.84 -4.30 8.41
N VAL A 291 -16.12 -3.83 7.20
CA VAL A 291 -17.49 -3.51 6.74
C VAL A 291 -18.03 -4.62 5.85
N TRP A 292 -19.11 -5.25 6.27
CA TRP A 292 -19.69 -6.40 5.56
C TRP A 292 -20.48 -5.97 4.32
N ASN A 293 -20.15 -6.56 3.18
CA ASN A 293 -20.96 -6.49 1.97
C ASN A 293 -22.00 -7.63 1.98
N ILE A 294 -23.01 -7.49 2.86
CA ILE A 294 -24.04 -8.53 3.11
C ILE A 294 -24.95 -8.73 1.89
N ASN A 295 -25.03 -7.76 0.97
CA ASN A 295 -25.89 -7.83 -0.23
C ASN A 295 -25.47 -8.89 -1.28
N CYS A 296 -24.39 -9.63 -1.05
CA CYS A 296 -23.92 -10.70 -1.94
C CYS A 296 -24.11 -12.12 -1.36
N MET A 297 -24.81 -12.29 -0.23
CA MET A 297 -24.93 -13.59 0.46
C MET A 297 -26.28 -14.30 0.28
N ASN A 298 -26.94 -14.14 -0.88
CA ASN A 298 -28.09 -14.97 -1.28
C ASN A 298 -27.70 -15.94 -2.39
#